data_AF-A0A4V6QBQ0-F1
#
_entry.id   AF-A0A4V6QBQ0-F1
#
_cell.length_a   1.000
_cell.length_b   1.000
_cell.length_c   1.000
_cell.angle_alpha   90.00
_cell.angle_beta   90.00
_cell.angle_gamma   90.00
#
_symmetry.space_group_name_H-M   'P 1'
#
loop_
_entity.id
_entity.type
_entity.pdbx_description
1 polymer ?
#
loop_
_entity_poly.entity_id
_entity_poly.type
_entity_poly.pdbx_seq_one_letter_code
_entity_poly.pdbx_strand_id
1 'polypeptide(L)'
;MKKNTILKLFPLFIVLSLILIQCKKDESVSSSDSGNNPITDILGSDDKKEEEKKDEETEKPKVPDVVIPRKDFGYFPWVYKNQDSVSQKNKKEFTGKALYTILALNRLDRSNIGAADTLVVPAKIEENFLIYSPFPGHITTLENVKKFVFFSYPIQAFGVYEYGNLVKWGPTSMGKKATKTKTGLMFANWKKEVAISTVSDEWKLRWNVNVANFDGIGWHQYAMPGYPASHSCLRMLEEDAKWMYTWVDTWVLNKGGQTTRAKGTPIIVHGDYPWGKRRPWKKLLDSPEANNISEDEMNKIIEPQLAEILKEQENRELVIQQVEQEKKAKADSLLASKTEASTNIN
;
A
#
# COMPACT_ATOMS: atom_id res chain seq x y z
N MET A 1 -16.92 -51.46 -25.93
CA MET A 1 -18.35 -51.06 -26.00
C MET A 1 -18.45 -49.56 -25.78
N LYS A 2 -18.81 -48.82 -26.83
CA LYS A 2 -19.13 -47.38 -26.78
C LYS A 2 -20.47 -47.20 -26.06
N LYS A 3 -20.56 -46.26 -25.11
CA LYS A 3 -21.83 -45.60 -24.76
C LYS A 3 -21.59 -44.11 -24.54
N ASN A 4 -21.95 -43.37 -25.59
CA ASN A 4 -22.32 -41.96 -25.56
C ASN A 4 -23.51 -41.75 -24.62
N THR A 5 -23.67 -40.52 -24.14
CA THR A 5 -24.90 -39.68 -24.04
C THR A 5 -24.83 -38.80 -22.78
N ILE A 6 -25.29 -37.55 -22.70
CA ILE A 6 -25.88 -36.58 -23.63
C ILE A 6 -25.63 -35.21 -22.97
N LEU A 7 -25.22 -34.25 -23.80
CA LEU A 7 -25.08 -32.83 -23.51
C LEU A 7 -26.49 -32.21 -23.37
N LYS A 8 -26.78 -31.52 -22.26
CA LYS A 8 -27.97 -30.65 -22.16
C LYS A 8 -27.54 -29.19 -22.01
N LEU A 9 -27.64 -28.49 -23.13
CA LEU A 9 -27.59 -27.03 -23.25
C LEU A 9 -28.91 -26.46 -22.70
N PHE A 10 -28.84 -25.51 -21.78
CA PHE A 10 -29.99 -24.70 -21.36
C PHE A 10 -29.90 -23.31 -22.02
N PRO A 11 -31.00 -22.80 -22.61
CA PRO A 11 -30.97 -21.52 -23.31
C PRO A 11 -31.02 -20.32 -22.35
N LEU A 12 -30.36 -19.29 -22.84
CA LEU A 12 -30.22 -17.92 -22.37
C LEU A 12 -31.59 -17.20 -22.28
N PHE A 13 -31.89 -16.57 -21.15
CA PHE A 13 -32.90 -15.50 -21.06
C PHE A 13 -32.23 -14.27 -20.44
N ILE A 14 -31.78 -13.36 -21.29
CA ILE A 14 -31.34 -12.00 -20.92
C ILE A 14 -32.59 -11.13 -20.95
N VAL A 15 -33.07 -10.71 -19.79
CA VAL A 15 -34.08 -9.65 -19.67
C VAL A 15 -33.34 -8.33 -19.50
N LEU A 16 -33.31 -7.55 -20.58
CA LEU A 16 -32.77 -6.20 -20.63
C LEU A 16 -33.90 -5.22 -20.24
N SER A 17 -33.97 -4.77 -18.98
CA SER A 17 -34.90 -3.70 -18.60
C SER A 17 -34.21 -2.33 -18.74
N LEU A 18 -34.55 -1.63 -19.82
CA LEU A 18 -34.28 -0.21 -20.00
C LEU A 18 -35.16 0.58 -19.02
N ILE A 19 -34.55 1.25 -18.04
CA ILE A 19 -35.20 2.30 -17.26
C ILE A 19 -34.61 3.64 -17.73
N LEU A 20 -35.37 4.30 -18.60
CA LEU A 20 -35.26 5.72 -18.89
C LEU A 20 -36.06 6.47 -17.82
N ILE A 21 -35.40 7.26 -16.98
CA ILE A 21 -36.09 8.30 -16.19
C ILE A 21 -35.41 9.63 -16.51
N GLN A 22 -36.23 10.49 -17.12
CA GLN A 22 -35.92 11.83 -17.57
C GLN A 22 -35.72 12.79 -16.39
N CYS A 23 -34.76 13.70 -16.55
CA CYS A 23 -34.66 14.94 -15.81
C CYS A 23 -35.92 15.78 -16.02
N LYS A 24 -36.48 16.34 -14.94
CA LYS A 24 -37.35 17.51 -15.01
C LYS A 24 -36.85 18.56 -14.01
N LYS A 25 -36.34 19.64 -14.58
CA LYS A 25 -36.05 20.92 -13.96
C LYS A 25 -37.37 21.69 -13.93
N ASP A 26 -37.70 22.32 -12.81
CA ASP A 26 -38.42 23.60 -12.76
C ASP A 26 -38.28 24.20 -11.35
N GLU A 27 -37.92 25.48 -11.34
CA GLU A 27 -37.79 26.37 -10.19
C GLU A 27 -39.16 26.93 -9.77
N SER A 28 -39.36 27.21 -8.48
CA SER A 28 -39.73 28.56 -8.03
C SER A 28 -39.69 28.71 -6.51
N VAL A 29 -39.07 29.82 -6.14
CA VAL A 29 -38.79 30.49 -4.87
C VAL A 29 -39.99 30.73 -3.93
N SER A 30 -39.73 30.74 -2.62
CA SER A 30 -40.28 31.76 -1.71
C SER A 30 -39.26 32.19 -0.65
N SER A 31 -39.16 33.50 -0.50
CA SER A 31 -38.27 34.37 0.28
C SER A 31 -38.39 34.31 1.80
N SER A 32 -37.30 34.67 2.50
CA SER A 32 -37.38 35.66 3.58
C SER A 32 -36.05 36.42 3.70
N ASP A 33 -36.19 37.74 3.70
CA ASP A 33 -35.20 38.79 3.55
C ASP A 33 -34.82 39.39 4.92
N SER A 34 -33.55 39.78 5.06
CA SER A 34 -33.04 40.89 5.91
C SER A 34 -31.52 40.83 5.83
N GLY A 35 -30.76 41.87 5.54
CA GLY A 35 -31.03 43.28 5.38
C GLY A 35 -29.78 44.03 5.88
N ASN A 36 -29.20 44.85 4.99
CA ASN A 36 -28.25 45.96 5.24
C ASN A 36 -26.73 45.72 5.09
N ASN A 37 -26.23 46.11 3.90
CA ASN A 37 -24.94 46.82 3.70
C ASN A 37 -25.19 48.35 3.74
N PRO A 38 -24.18 49.24 3.86
CA PRO A 38 -23.34 49.72 2.72
C PRO A 38 -21.83 49.82 3.06
N ILE A 39 -20.86 49.52 2.16
CA ILE A 39 -20.19 50.41 1.15
C ILE A 39 -19.57 51.67 1.82
N THR A 40 -18.27 52.02 1.75
CA THR A 40 -17.38 52.33 0.59
C THR A 40 -15.90 52.59 1.01
N ASP A 41 -15.02 52.83 0.01
CA ASP A 41 -13.71 53.55 -0.02
C ASP A 41 -12.44 52.71 0.23
N ILE A 42 -11.59 52.37 -0.76
CA ILE A 42 -10.69 53.18 -1.62
C ILE A 42 -9.80 54.15 -0.85
N LEU A 43 -8.50 53.82 -0.75
CA LEU A 43 -7.35 54.70 -1.04
C LEU A 43 -6.04 53.89 -0.89
N GLY A 44 -5.19 53.95 -1.92
CA GLY A 44 -3.85 53.36 -1.92
C GLY A 44 -2.79 54.30 -1.36
N SER A 45 -1.62 53.74 -1.05
CA SER A 45 -0.34 54.44 -1.03
C SER A 45 0.81 53.44 -1.15
N ASP A 46 1.74 53.79 -2.03
CA ASP A 46 2.83 53.00 -2.58
C ASP A 46 3.99 52.65 -1.63
N ASP A 47 4.76 51.67 -2.12
CA ASP A 47 6.20 51.46 -1.99
C ASP A 47 6.82 51.07 -0.63
N LYS A 48 7.24 49.80 -0.57
CA LYS A 48 8.68 49.46 -0.62
C LYS A 48 8.89 48.00 -1.01
N LYS A 49 9.61 47.81 -2.11
CA LYS A 49 10.23 46.54 -2.54
C LYS A 49 11.34 46.17 -1.57
N GLU A 50 11.23 45.00 -0.96
CA GLU A 50 12.38 44.16 -0.63
C GLU A 50 12.21 42.84 -1.40
N GLU A 51 13.16 42.57 -2.29
CA GLU A 51 13.25 41.34 -3.05
C GLU A 51 13.63 40.20 -2.10
N GLU A 52 12.63 39.56 -1.50
CA GLU A 52 12.82 38.22 -0.96
C GLU A 52 12.82 37.21 -2.12
N LYS A 53 13.98 36.56 -2.30
CA LYS A 53 14.12 35.37 -3.13
C LYS A 53 13.03 34.37 -2.75
N LYS A 54 12.08 34.21 -3.66
CA LYS A 54 11.11 33.13 -3.64
C LYS A 54 11.88 31.86 -4.02
N ASP A 55 12.46 31.21 -3.02
CA ASP A 55 12.81 29.81 -3.16
C ASP A 55 11.51 29.08 -3.53
N GLU A 56 11.47 28.48 -4.71
CA GLU A 56 10.41 27.54 -5.08
C GLU A 56 10.53 26.32 -4.16
N GLU A 57 10.04 26.46 -2.94
CA GLU A 57 9.73 25.33 -2.08
C GLU A 57 8.61 24.57 -2.80
N THR A 58 8.98 23.49 -3.48
CA THR A 58 8.04 22.53 -4.05
C THR A 58 6.99 22.19 -2.99
N GLU A 59 5.78 22.73 -3.16
CA GLU A 59 4.67 22.59 -2.21
C GLU A 59 4.47 21.09 -1.95
N LYS A 60 4.83 20.63 -0.73
CA LYS A 60 4.62 19.23 -0.34
C LYS A 60 3.16 18.90 -0.62
N PRO A 61 2.84 17.82 -1.36
CA PRO A 61 1.45 17.47 -1.62
C PRO A 61 0.72 17.36 -0.29
N LYS A 62 -0.52 17.86 -0.25
CA LYS A 62 -1.39 17.89 0.94
C LYS A 62 -1.76 16.45 1.35
N VAL A 63 -0.81 15.70 1.90
CA VAL A 63 -1.09 14.44 2.59
C VAL A 63 -1.71 14.86 3.92
N PRO A 64 -2.98 14.51 4.17
CA PRO A 64 -3.62 14.87 5.43
C PRO A 64 -2.81 14.28 6.58
N ASP A 65 -2.60 15.07 7.63
CA ASP A 65 -2.03 14.57 8.89
C ASP A 65 -2.97 13.49 9.43
N VAL A 66 -2.57 12.22 9.27
CA VAL A 66 -3.41 11.09 9.68
C VAL A 66 -3.13 10.83 11.14
N VAL A 67 -3.80 11.59 12.01
CA VAL A 67 -3.89 11.21 13.42
C VAL A 67 -4.71 9.92 13.48
N ILE A 68 -4.04 8.78 13.63
CA ILE A 68 -4.68 7.49 13.88
C ILE A 68 -4.89 7.40 15.39
N PRO A 69 -6.12 7.62 15.91
CA PRO A 69 -6.36 7.44 17.32
C PRO A 69 -6.13 5.97 17.67
N ARG A 70 -5.16 5.71 18.56
CA ARG A 70 -5.05 4.40 19.21
C ARG A 70 -6.25 4.28 20.14
N LYS A 71 -7.26 3.56 19.67
CA LYS A 71 -8.47 3.35 20.45
C LYS A 71 -8.42 1.97 21.09
N ASP A 72 -8.71 1.95 22.38
CA ASP A 72 -8.73 0.74 23.19
C ASP A 72 -9.99 -0.06 22.85
N PHE A 73 -9.86 -0.91 21.83
CA PHE A 73 -10.80 -1.99 21.61
C PHE A 73 -10.13 -3.25 22.12
N GLY A 74 -10.63 -3.78 23.23
CA GLY A 74 -10.19 -5.09 23.72
C GLY A 74 -10.31 -6.17 22.65
N TYR A 75 -9.59 -7.28 22.83
CA TYR A 75 -9.64 -8.43 21.93
C TYR A 75 -10.14 -9.66 22.68
N PHE A 76 -10.83 -10.55 21.97
CA PHE A 76 -11.27 -11.82 22.52
C PHE A 76 -10.82 -13.00 21.65
N PRO A 77 -10.64 -14.18 22.26
CA PRO A 77 -10.26 -15.39 21.54
C PRO A 77 -11.47 -16.00 20.83
N TRP A 78 -11.31 -16.44 19.58
CA TRP A 78 -12.30 -17.23 18.86
C TRP A 78 -11.70 -18.51 18.29
N VAL A 79 -12.18 -19.67 18.74
CA VAL A 79 -11.78 -20.97 18.19
C VAL A 79 -12.62 -21.29 16.96
N TYR A 80 -12.07 -21.01 15.77
CA TYR A 80 -12.81 -21.13 14.50
C TYR A 80 -13.37 -22.55 14.24
N LYS A 81 -12.66 -23.59 14.70
CA LYS A 81 -13.08 -24.99 14.52
C LYS A 81 -14.28 -25.40 15.39
N ASN A 82 -14.58 -24.64 16.45
CA ASN A 82 -15.72 -24.96 17.31
C ASN A 82 -17.03 -24.91 16.52
N GLN A 83 -17.97 -25.76 16.94
CA GLN A 83 -19.32 -25.84 16.39
C GLN A 83 -20.39 -25.32 17.36
N ASP A 84 -19.99 -24.76 18.50
CA ASP A 84 -20.92 -24.11 19.44
C ASP A 84 -21.69 -22.94 18.79
N SER A 85 -22.79 -22.53 19.43
CA SER A 85 -23.69 -21.50 18.91
C SER A 85 -22.98 -20.16 18.68
N VAL A 86 -22.02 -19.80 19.53
CA VAL A 86 -21.23 -18.57 19.42
C VAL A 86 -20.34 -18.60 18.19
N SER A 87 -19.60 -19.69 17.98
CA SER A 87 -18.73 -19.85 16.82
C SER A 87 -19.54 -19.89 15.52
N GLN A 88 -20.71 -20.54 15.51
CA GLN A 88 -21.60 -20.53 14.34
C GLN A 88 -22.15 -19.13 14.05
N LYS A 89 -22.49 -18.34 15.09
CA LYS A 89 -22.88 -16.93 14.93
C LYS A 89 -21.72 -16.11 14.35
N ASN A 90 -20.53 -16.24 14.93
CA ASN A 90 -19.32 -15.53 14.47
C ASN A 90 -18.99 -15.83 13.01
N LYS A 91 -19.14 -17.07 12.54
CA LYS A 91 -18.94 -17.44 11.11
C LYS A 91 -19.90 -16.73 10.17
N LYS A 92 -21.14 -16.45 10.62
CA LYS A 92 -22.16 -15.74 9.84
C LYS A 92 -21.95 -14.23 9.88
N GLU A 93 -21.53 -13.70 11.02
CA GLU A 93 -21.33 -12.27 11.25
C GLU A 93 -20.02 -11.76 10.64
N PHE A 94 -18.91 -12.45 10.88
CA PHE A 94 -17.59 -12.04 10.44
C PHE A 94 -17.34 -12.43 8.98
N THR A 95 -17.84 -11.59 8.09
CA THR A 95 -17.69 -11.67 6.63
C THR A 95 -17.13 -10.37 6.07
N GLY A 96 -16.79 -10.32 4.78
CA GLY A 96 -16.30 -9.11 4.11
C GLY A 96 -15.13 -8.44 4.84
N LYS A 97 -15.27 -7.14 5.11
CA LYS A 97 -14.25 -6.33 5.81
C LYS A 97 -13.94 -6.83 7.22
N ALA A 98 -14.93 -7.31 7.96
CA ALA A 98 -14.72 -7.86 9.30
C ALA A 98 -13.81 -9.10 9.26
N LEU A 99 -14.06 -9.99 8.30
CA LEU A 99 -13.21 -11.18 8.10
C LEU A 99 -11.79 -10.78 7.69
N TYR A 100 -11.65 -9.81 6.78
CA TYR A 100 -10.33 -9.29 6.40
C TYR A 100 -9.56 -8.77 7.63
N THR A 101 -10.19 -7.95 8.47
CA THR A 101 -9.57 -7.42 9.70
C THR A 101 -9.09 -8.54 10.62
N ILE A 102 -9.93 -9.55 10.87
CA ILE A 102 -9.58 -10.71 11.72
C ILE A 102 -8.40 -11.49 11.12
N LEU A 103 -8.44 -11.75 9.81
CA LEU A 103 -7.38 -12.47 9.11
C LEU A 103 -6.05 -11.70 9.16
N ALA A 104 -6.09 -10.39 8.91
CA ALA A 104 -4.93 -9.51 8.97
C ALA A 104 -4.31 -9.47 10.38
N LEU A 105 -5.12 -9.30 11.41
CA LEU A 105 -4.66 -9.36 12.81
C LEU A 105 -4.03 -10.71 13.16
N ASN A 106 -4.41 -11.80 12.50
CA ASN A 106 -3.84 -13.12 12.74
C ASN A 106 -2.76 -13.53 11.73
N ARG A 107 -2.41 -12.65 10.77
CA ARG A 107 -1.44 -12.88 9.69
C ARG A 107 -1.82 -14.08 8.80
N LEU A 108 -3.12 -14.26 8.62
CA LEU A 108 -3.73 -15.38 7.91
C LEU A 108 -4.37 -14.92 6.60
N ASP A 109 -4.47 -15.83 5.63
CA ASP A 109 -5.45 -15.72 4.56
C ASP A 109 -6.67 -16.61 4.86
N ARG A 110 -7.70 -16.51 4.01
CA ARG A 110 -8.94 -17.26 4.17
C ARG A 110 -8.73 -18.77 4.07
N SER A 111 -7.79 -19.25 3.26
CA SER A 111 -7.52 -20.68 3.11
C SER A 111 -6.85 -21.28 4.35
N ASN A 112 -6.12 -20.46 5.11
CA ASN A 112 -5.38 -20.85 6.30
C ASN A 112 -6.12 -20.54 7.62
N ILE A 113 -7.33 -19.98 7.58
CA ILE A 113 -8.09 -19.65 8.80
C ILE A 113 -8.25 -20.86 9.75
N GLY A 114 -8.46 -22.05 9.17
CA GLY A 114 -8.58 -23.30 9.92
C GLY A 114 -7.25 -23.86 10.46
N ALA A 115 -6.11 -23.31 10.07
CA ALA A 115 -4.81 -23.71 10.63
C ALA A 115 -4.52 -23.01 11.97
N ALA A 116 -5.30 -22.00 12.34
CA ALA A 116 -5.20 -21.35 13.64
C ALA A 116 -6.02 -22.11 14.69
N ASP A 117 -5.40 -22.42 15.83
CA ASP A 117 -6.11 -23.01 16.97
C ASP A 117 -7.13 -22.02 17.55
N THR A 118 -6.70 -20.78 17.74
CA THR A 118 -7.53 -19.66 18.21
C THR A 118 -7.24 -18.45 17.34
N LEU A 119 -8.24 -17.64 17.04
CA LEU A 119 -8.12 -16.33 16.37
C LEU A 119 -8.20 -15.22 17.41
N VAL A 120 -7.45 -14.15 17.18
CA VAL A 120 -7.63 -12.87 17.90
C VAL A 120 -8.67 -12.06 17.14
N VAL A 121 -9.75 -11.68 17.82
CA VAL A 121 -10.86 -10.93 17.22
C VAL A 121 -11.03 -9.63 18.02
N PRO A 122 -11.09 -8.45 17.37
CA PRO A 122 -11.36 -7.22 18.10
C PRO A 122 -12.81 -7.22 18.60
N ALA A 123 -13.03 -6.74 19.82
CA ALA A 123 -14.35 -6.69 20.46
C ALA A 123 -15.35 -5.83 19.68
N LYS A 124 -14.84 -4.87 18.91
CA LYS A 124 -15.61 -4.08 17.95
C LYS A 124 -14.88 -4.02 16.61
N ILE A 125 -15.58 -4.34 15.53
CA ILE A 125 -15.09 -4.10 14.16
C ILE A 125 -15.36 -2.63 13.84
N GLU A 126 -14.30 -1.91 13.50
CA GLU A 126 -14.37 -0.52 13.04
C GLU A 126 -14.07 -0.47 11.54
N GLU A 127 -14.64 0.54 10.88
CA GLU A 127 -14.52 0.69 9.42
C GLU A 127 -13.13 1.11 8.98
N ASN A 128 -12.47 1.98 9.76
CA ASN A 128 -11.13 2.43 9.47
C ASN A 128 -10.12 1.34 9.90
N PHE A 129 -9.63 0.58 8.93
CA PHE A 129 -8.66 -0.49 9.18
C PHE A 129 -7.32 0.01 9.75
N LEU A 130 -6.94 1.27 9.50
CA LEU A 130 -5.65 1.81 9.96
C LEU A 130 -5.53 1.87 11.49
N ILE A 131 -6.65 1.93 12.23
CA ILE A 131 -6.62 1.99 13.70
C ILE A 131 -6.08 0.72 14.35
N TYR A 132 -6.07 -0.40 13.62
CA TYR A 132 -5.52 -1.68 14.06
C TYR A 132 -4.02 -1.80 13.79
N SER A 133 -3.42 -0.76 13.19
CA SER A 133 -2.00 -0.75 12.86
C SER A 133 -1.14 -0.88 14.12
N PRO A 134 -0.15 -1.78 14.13
CA PRO A 134 0.86 -1.83 15.18
C PRO A 134 1.94 -0.74 15.01
N PHE A 135 1.85 0.10 13.98
CA PHE A 135 2.84 1.13 13.66
C PHE A 135 2.33 2.52 14.08
N PRO A 136 3.24 3.48 14.38
CA PRO A 136 2.83 4.85 14.67
C PRO A 136 2.11 5.47 13.46
N GLY A 137 1.14 6.34 13.72
CA GLY A 137 0.39 7.01 12.64
C GLY A 137 1.23 8.06 11.92
N HIS A 138 2.19 8.66 12.62
CA HIS A 138 3.12 9.65 12.09
C HIS A 138 4.54 9.34 12.56
N ILE A 139 5.53 9.61 11.71
CA ILE A 139 6.97 9.52 12.01
C ILE A 139 7.65 10.80 11.52
N THR A 140 8.10 11.61 12.47
CA THR A 140 8.66 12.95 12.22
C THR A 140 9.89 12.89 11.31
N THR A 141 10.76 11.89 11.49
CA THR A 141 11.99 11.74 10.69
C THR A 141 11.74 11.43 9.21
N LEU A 142 10.52 11.02 8.85
CA LEU A 142 10.11 10.68 7.48
C LEU A 142 9.32 11.80 6.78
N GLU A 143 9.11 12.97 7.39
CA GLU A 143 8.35 14.09 6.80
C GLU A 143 8.91 14.59 5.45
N ASN A 144 10.21 14.40 5.22
CA ASN A 144 10.89 14.76 3.97
C ASN A 144 11.08 13.55 3.03
N VAL A 145 10.60 12.37 3.42
CA VAL A 145 10.63 11.14 2.61
C VAL A 145 9.27 10.93 1.96
N LYS A 146 9.21 11.07 0.64
CA LYS A 146 7.94 11.06 -0.13
C LYS A 146 7.19 9.73 0.01
N LYS A 147 7.92 8.61 -0.02
CA LYS A 147 7.38 7.25 0.11
C LYS A 147 8.34 6.36 0.87
N PHE A 148 7.85 5.57 1.82
CA PHE A 148 8.66 4.65 2.61
C PHE A 148 7.88 3.40 2.99
N VAL A 149 8.55 2.25 3.09
CA VAL A 149 7.93 0.99 3.53
C VAL A 149 8.76 0.37 4.64
N PHE A 150 8.08 -0.06 5.70
CA PHE A 150 8.70 -0.74 6.83
C PHE A 150 8.10 -2.12 7.02
N PHE A 151 8.92 -3.17 6.98
CA PHE A 151 8.52 -4.53 7.32
C PHE A 151 9.12 -4.93 8.66
N SER A 152 8.27 -5.40 9.57
CA SER A 152 8.68 -5.87 10.89
C SER A 152 8.63 -7.39 10.97
N TYR A 153 9.80 -8.00 11.10
CA TYR A 153 9.94 -9.43 11.36
C TYR A 153 9.36 -9.84 12.72
N PRO A 154 9.61 -9.09 13.80
CA PRO A 154 9.09 -9.40 15.13
C PRO A 154 7.58 -9.62 15.19
N ILE A 155 6.78 -8.84 14.45
CA ILE A 155 5.30 -8.90 14.50
C ILE A 155 4.66 -9.36 13.17
N GLN A 156 5.47 -9.68 12.15
CA GLN A 156 5.01 -10.11 10.83
C GLN A 156 3.96 -9.17 10.24
N ALA A 157 4.28 -7.89 10.19
CA ALA A 157 3.44 -6.85 9.62
C ALA A 157 4.29 -5.84 8.84
N PHE A 158 3.65 -5.04 7.99
CA PHE A 158 4.28 -3.94 7.28
C PHE A 158 3.47 -2.65 7.41
N GLY A 159 4.16 -1.52 7.39
CA GLY A 159 3.60 -0.17 7.35
C GLY A 159 4.13 0.58 6.12
N VAL A 160 3.28 1.42 5.54
CA VAL A 160 3.56 2.22 4.35
C VAL A 160 3.32 3.67 4.70
N TYR A 161 4.31 4.52 4.41
CA TYR A 161 4.31 5.91 4.78
C TYR A 161 4.48 6.83 3.57
N GLU A 162 3.79 7.96 3.61
CA GLU A 162 4.01 9.10 2.72
C GLU A 162 4.21 10.35 3.58
N TYR A 163 5.37 11.01 3.43
CA TYR A 163 5.71 12.23 4.19
C TYR A 163 5.50 12.05 5.70
N GLY A 164 5.98 10.93 6.24
CA GLY A 164 5.84 10.59 7.65
C GLY A 164 4.48 10.02 8.07
N ASN A 165 3.43 10.15 7.27
CA ASN A 165 2.08 9.67 7.62
C ASN A 165 1.85 8.23 7.17
N LEU A 166 1.31 7.39 8.06
CA LEU A 166 0.94 6.01 7.74
C LEU A 166 -0.29 5.99 6.83
N VAL A 167 -0.10 5.59 5.58
CA VAL A 167 -1.18 5.50 4.57
C VAL A 167 -1.74 4.10 4.42
N LYS A 168 -0.97 3.07 4.81
CA LYS A 168 -1.40 1.67 4.79
C LYS A 168 -0.60 0.83 5.78
N TRP A 169 -1.24 -0.18 6.35
CA TRP A 169 -0.56 -1.30 6.98
C TRP A 169 -1.16 -2.63 6.53
N GLY A 170 -0.48 -3.74 6.81
CA GLY A 170 -1.03 -5.06 6.59
C GLY A 170 -0.17 -6.18 7.17
N PRO A 171 -0.66 -7.43 7.15
CA PRO A 171 0.12 -8.59 7.57
C PRO A 171 1.18 -8.96 6.53
N THR A 172 2.25 -9.61 6.97
CA THR A 172 3.17 -10.29 6.05
C THR A 172 3.51 -11.70 6.54
N SER A 173 3.93 -12.58 5.64
CA SER A 173 4.61 -13.84 5.98
C SER A 173 5.98 -13.85 5.31
N MET A 174 6.99 -13.46 6.07
CA MET A 174 8.39 -13.39 5.61
C MET A 174 9.09 -14.75 5.67
N GLY A 175 10.40 -14.75 5.39
CA GLY A 175 11.24 -15.94 5.31
C GLY A 175 11.15 -16.83 6.55
N LYS A 176 11.17 -18.14 6.36
CA LYS A 176 11.31 -19.07 7.48
C LYS A 176 12.74 -19.03 8.04
N LYS A 177 12.96 -19.61 9.23
CA LYS A 177 14.28 -19.63 9.91
C LYS A 177 15.43 -20.11 9.02
N ALA A 178 15.19 -21.09 8.15
CA ALA A 178 16.19 -21.65 7.25
C ALA A 178 16.50 -20.75 6.04
N THR A 179 15.57 -19.89 5.63
CA THR A 179 15.69 -19.00 4.46
C THR A 179 15.08 -17.65 4.79
N LYS A 180 15.78 -16.93 5.68
CA LYS A 180 15.32 -15.65 6.24
C LYS A 180 15.31 -14.58 5.17
N THR A 181 14.34 -13.69 5.25
CA THR A 181 14.33 -12.46 4.45
C THR A 181 15.52 -11.59 4.85
N LYS A 182 16.22 -11.04 3.85
CA LYS A 182 17.31 -10.08 4.06
C LYS A 182 16.79 -8.85 4.81
N THR A 183 17.50 -8.45 5.85
CA THR A 183 17.19 -7.26 6.67
C THR A 183 18.04 -6.06 6.23
N GLY A 184 17.61 -4.86 6.63
CA GLY A 184 18.27 -3.59 6.32
C GLY A 184 17.54 -2.77 5.26
N LEU A 185 18.17 -1.67 4.84
CA LEU A 185 17.68 -0.78 3.78
C LEU A 185 17.85 -1.43 2.40
N MET A 186 16.77 -1.42 1.63
CA MET A 186 16.69 -1.86 0.25
C MET A 186 15.83 -0.87 -0.54
N PHE A 187 15.76 -1.06 -1.86
CA PHE A 187 14.96 -0.21 -2.74
C PHE A 187 14.19 -1.07 -3.76
N ALA A 188 12.92 -0.76 -3.97
CA ALA A 188 12.10 -1.43 -4.96
C ALA A 188 12.73 -1.28 -6.36
N ASN A 189 12.91 -2.39 -7.06
CA ASN A 189 13.72 -2.42 -8.28
C ASN A 189 12.92 -2.64 -9.56
N TRP A 190 12.19 -3.73 -9.67
CA TRP A 190 11.31 -4.04 -10.79
C TRP A 190 10.05 -4.69 -10.28
N LYS A 191 9.00 -4.61 -11.08
CA LYS A 191 7.71 -5.22 -10.75
C LYS A 191 7.13 -5.96 -11.95
N LYS A 192 6.45 -7.06 -11.68
CA LYS A 192 5.74 -7.87 -12.67
C LYS A 192 4.45 -8.41 -12.07
N GLU A 193 3.34 -8.29 -12.80
CA GLU A 193 2.03 -8.76 -12.32
C GLU A 193 2.03 -10.25 -12.01
N VAL A 194 2.77 -11.05 -12.78
CA VAL A 194 3.02 -12.47 -12.50
C VAL A 194 4.47 -12.80 -12.80
N ALA A 195 5.26 -13.04 -11.76
CA ALA A 195 6.60 -13.62 -11.88
C ALA A 195 6.56 -15.12 -11.57
N ILE A 196 7.50 -15.88 -12.13
CA ILE A 196 7.72 -17.28 -11.79
C ILE A 196 8.91 -17.34 -10.84
N SER A 197 8.78 -18.09 -9.74
CA SER A 197 9.86 -18.22 -8.75
C SER A 197 11.09 -18.87 -9.37
N THR A 198 12.27 -18.40 -8.99
CA THR A 198 13.55 -19.03 -9.34
C THR A 198 13.78 -20.34 -8.60
N VAL A 199 13.04 -20.59 -7.52
CA VAL A 199 13.12 -21.81 -6.71
C VAL A 199 12.23 -22.93 -7.26
N SER A 200 11.12 -22.59 -7.92
CA SER A 200 10.17 -23.55 -8.48
C SER A 200 9.30 -22.86 -9.55
N ASP A 201 9.18 -23.49 -10.70
CA ASP A 201 8.36 -23.04 -11.83
C ASP A 201 6.85 -23.08 -11.57
N GLU A 202 6.41 -23.89 -10.60
CA GLU A 202 5.01 -23.95 -10.16
C GLU A 202 4.57 -22.72 -9.34
N TRP A 203 5.52 -21.99 -8.74
CA TRP A 203 5.20 -20.89 -7.84
C TRP A 203 5.02 -19.59 -8.62
N LYS A 204 3.75 -19.26 -8.87
CA LYS A 204 3.32 -18.00 -9.48
C LYS A 204 3.25 -16.89 -8.42
N LEU A 205 4.15 -15.92 -8.53
CA LEU A 205 4.28 -14.77 -7.65
C LEU A 205 3.45 -13.61 -8.25
N ARG A 206 2.19 -13.48 -7.81
CA ARG A 206 1.31 -12.41 -8.31
C ARG A 206 1.61 -11.08 -7.63
N TRP A 207 1.51 -9.98 -8.38
CA TRP A 207 1.78 -8.61 -7.93
C TRP A 207 3.20 -8.46 -7.36
N ASN A 208 4.17 -9.08 -8.03
CA ASN A 208 5.54 -9.17 -7.54
C ASN A 208 6.28 -7.85 -7.72
N VAL A 209 6.89 -7.37 -6.64
CA VAL A 209 7.85 -6.26 -6.64
C VAL A 209 9.12 -6.75 -5.98
N ASN A 210 10.23 -6.73 -6.70
CA ASN A 210 11.51 -7.16 -6.18
C ASN A 210 12.21 -5.99 -5.46
N VAL A 211 12.93 -6.31 -4.38
CA VAL A 211 13.62 -5.37 -3.49
C VAL A 211 15.10 -5.70 -3.32
N ALA A 212 15.50 -6.95 -3.58
CA ALA A 212 16.90 -7.37 -3.64
C ALA A 212 17.14 -8.17 -4.92
N ASN A 213 17.65 -7.47 -5.94
CA ASN A 213 17.69 -7.96 -7.32
C ASN A 213 18.42 -9.30 -7.46
N PHE A 214 19.63 -9.41 -6.91
CA PHE A 214 20.45 -10.63 -7.01
C PHE A 214 19.97 -11.76 -6.11
N ASP A 215 19.28 -11.43 -5.02
CA ASP A 215 18.76 -12.42 -4.06
C ASP A 215 17.37 -12.94 -4.48
N GLY A 216 16.75 -12.35 -5.51
CA GLY A 216 15.39 -12.70 -5.96
C GLY A 216 14.30 -12.36 -4.95
N ILE A 217 14.60 -11.54 -3.93
CA ILE A 217 13.67 -11.23 -2.84
C ILE A 217 12.72 -10.13 -3.29
N GLY A 218 11.43 -10.36 -3.08
CA GLY A 218 10.39 -9.37 -3.34
C GLY A 218 9.19 -9.56 -2.42
N TRP A 219 8.30 -8.58 -2.41
CA TRP A 219 6.95 -8.80 -1.92
C TRP A 219 6.00 -9.19 -3.03
N HIS A 220 5.03 -10.02 -2.71
CA HIS A 220 4.04 -10.51 -3.65
C HIS A 220 2.87 -11.15 -2.89
N GLN A 221 1.77 -11.39 -3.60
CA GLN A 221 0.67 -12.20 -3.10
C GLN A 221 1.13 -13.65 -2.95
N TYR A 222 0.84 -14.26 -1.80
CA TYR A 222 0.96 -15.72 -1.62
C TYR A 222 0.19 -16.19 -0.38
N ALA A 223 0.28 -17.49 -0.08
CA ALA A 223 -0.29 -18.06 1.12
C ALA A 223 0.26 -17.41 2.41
N MET A 224 -0.66 -17.09 3.32
CA MET A 224 -0.43 -16.44 4.62
C MET A 224 -0.87 -17.40 5.73
N PRO A 225 0.05 -18.20 6.31
CA PRO A 225 -0.31 -19.27 7.24
C PRO A 225 -0.26 -18.84 8.72
N GLY A 226 -0.06 -17.54 9.01
CA GLY A 226 0.02 -17.03 10.37
C GLY A 226 1.36 -17.34 11.05
N TYR A 227 2.46 -17.34 10.30
CA TYR A 227 3.86 -17.40 10.76
C TYR A 227 4.81 -17.16 9.57
N PRO A 228 6.11 -16.86 9.80
CA PRO A 228 7.07 -16.74 8.70
C PRO A 228 7.28 -18.09 8.00
N ALA A 229 6.84 -18.18 6.75
CA ALA A 229 6.80 -19.43 5.98
C ALA A 229 7.42 -19.34 4.58
N SER A 230 7.88 -18.17 4.16
CA SER A 230 8.37 -17.99 2.80
C SER A 230 9.80 -18.50 2.62
N HIS A 231 10.21 -18.58 1.36
CA HIS A 231 11.60 -18.76 0.97
C HIS A 231 12.19 -17.37 0.69
N SER A 232 12.47 -16.63 1.76
CA SER A 232 12.98 -15.25 1.75
C SER A 232 12.03 -14.12 1.30
N CYS A 233 11.01 -14.35 0.48
CA CYS A 233 10.08 -13.29 0.04
C CYS A 233 9.17 -12.74 1.14
N LEU A 234 8.58 -11.57 0.91
CA LEU A 234 7.64 -10.92 1.82
C LEU A 234 6.20 -11.15 1.34
N ARG A 235 5.59 -12.25 1.77
CA ARG A 235 4.24 -12.61 1.31
C ARG A 235 3.20 -11.66 1.89
N MET A 236 2.15 -11.38 1.12
CA MET A 236 1.04 -10.51 1.50
C MET A 236 -0.30 -11.13 1.09
N LEU A 237 -1.38 -10.61 1.66
CA LEU A 237 -2.72 -10.82 1.11
C LEU A 237 -2.81 -10.22 -0.30
N GLU A 238 -3.73 -10.75 -1.12
CA GLU A 238 -3.83 -10.33 -2.53
C GLU A 238 -4.17 -8.85 -2.69
N GLU A 239 -5.14 -8.35 -1.93
CA GLU A 239 -5.55 -6.94 -1.95
C GLU A 239 -4.38 -6.02 -1.58
N ASP A 240 -3.59 -6.43 -0.59
CA ASP A 240 -2.42 -5.68 -0.12
C ASP A 240 -1.30 -5.68 -1.17
N ALA A 241 -0.99 -6.85 -1.74
CA ALA A 241 0.04 -6.97 -2.77
C ALA A 241 -0.32 -6.15 -4.02
N LYS A 242 -1.59 -6.20 -4.45
CA LYS A 242 -2.08 -5.42 -5.60
C LYS A 242 -1.98 -3.91 -5.33
N TRP A 243 -2.40 -3.46 -4.15
CA TRP A 243 -2.27 -2.05 -3.78
C TRP A 243 -0.80 -1.60 -3.77
N MET A 244 0.08 -2.38 -3.13
CA MET A 244 1.52 -2.11 -3.07
C MET A 244 2.15 -2.05 -4.46
N TYR A 245 1.75 -2.96 -5.36
CA TYR A 245 2.23 -3.02 -6.73
C TYR A 245 1.90 -1.75 -7.52
N THR A 246 0.70 -1.19 -7.32
CA THR A 246 0.29 0.06 -7.96
C THR A 246 0.98 1.27 -7.34
N TRP A 247 1.08 1.31 -6.01
CA TRP A 247 1.61 2.45 -5.25
C TRP A 247 3.13 2.66 -5.41
N VAL A 248 3.90 1.57 -5.51
CA VAL A 248 5.37 1.62 -5.43
C VAL A 248 6.05 2.17 -6.69
N ASP A 249 7.09 2.95 -6.43
CA ASP A 249 8.07 3.41 -7.42
C ASP A 249 9.22 2.41 -7.57
N THR A 250 9.51 1.98 -8.78
CA THR A 250 10.61 1.05 -9.09
C THR A 250 11.81 1.79 -9.69
N TRP A 251 12.93 1.08 -9.94
CA TRP A 251 14.10 1.68 -10.57
C TRP A 251 13.78 2.37 -11.89
N VAL A 252 14.52 3.45 -12.15
CA VAL A 252 14.67 4.00 -13.50
C VAL A 252 15.98 3.46 -14.06
N LEU A 253 15.94 2.85 -15.24
CA LEU A 253 17.10 2.23 -15.87
C LEU A 253 17.68 3.15 -16.96
N ASN A 254 18.98 3.01 -17.22
CA ASN A 254 19.63 3.65 -18.37
C ASN A 254 19.15 3.02 -19.70
N LYS A 255 19.41 3.71 -20.82
CA LYS A 255 19.17 3.17 -22.16
C LYS A 255 19.88 1.81 -22.29
N GLY A 256 19.15 0.79 -22.72
CA GLY A 256 19.63 -0.60 -22.79
C GLY A 256 19.35 -1.45 -21.55
N GLY A 257 18.86 -0.87 -20.44
CA GLY A 257 18.26 -1.60 -19.32
C GLY A 257 19.23 -2.35 -18.39
N GLN A 258 20.55 -2.24 -18.61
CA GLN A 258 21.53 -3.02 -17.84
C GLN A 258 21.96 -2.36 -16.52
N THR A 259 21.86 -1.03 -16.42
CA THR A 259 22.33 -0.28 -15.25
C THR A 259 21.25 0.66 -14.74
N THR A 260 21.22 0.82 -13.41
CA THR A 260 20.27 1.68 -12.71
C THR A 260 20.69 3.14 -12.80
N ARG A 261 19.76 4.01 -13.20
CA ARG A 261 19.92 5.48 -13.21
C ARG A 261 19.43 6.09 -11.89
N ALA A 262 18.31 5.59 -11.38
CA ALA A 262 17.78 5.97 -10.07
C ALA A 262 17.09 4.80 -9.35
N LYS A 263 17.19 4.78 -8.02
CA LYS A 263 16.51 3.79 -7.18
C LYS A 263 15.00 4.07 -7.06
N GLY A 264 14.26 3.08 -6.56
CA GLY A 264 12.82 3.15 -6.34
C GLY A 264 12.47 3.55 -4.92
N THR A 265 11.29 3.16 -4.44
CA THR A 265 10.86 3.42 -3.06
C THR A 265 11.80 2.73 -2.06
N PRO A 266 12.29 3.45 -1.02
CA PRO A 266 13.09 2.89 0.06
C PRO A 266 12.25 1.97 0.96
N ILE A 267 12.83 0.84 1.34
CA ILE A 267 12.21 -0.16 2.21
C ILE A 267 13.20 -0.60 3.27
N ILE A 268 12.74 -0.67 4.52
CA ILE A 268 13.50 -1.32 5.59
C ILE A 268 12.80 -2.61 5.99
N VAL A 269 13.56 -3.70 6.02
CA VAL A 269 13.15 -4.95 6.67
C VAL A 269 13.89 -5.07 7.99
N HIS A 270 13.16 -5.07 9.10
CA HIS A 270 13.72 -4.96 10.44
C HIS A 270 13.46 -6.18 11.32
N GLY A 271 14.48 -6.51 12.13
CA GLY A 271 14.37 -7.38 13.31
C GLY A 271 14.40 -8.87 12.99
N ASP A 272 14.06 -9.68 13.99
CA ASP A 272 13.95 -11.13 13.89
C ASP A 272 12.62 -11.63 14.47
N TYR A 273 12.14 -12.77 13.98
CA TYR A 273 10.99 -13.43 14.57
C TYR A 273 11.37 -14.12 15.89
N PRO A 274 10.50 -14.13 16.92
CA PRO A 274 10.76 -14.88 18.14
C PRO A 274 10.54 -16.39 17.90
N TRP A 275 11.50 -17.03 17.23
CA TRP A 275 11.45 -18.45 16.85
C TRP A 275 11.20 -19.37 18.04
N GLY A 276 10.25 -20.29 17.89
CA GLY A 276 9.88 -21.25 18.95
C GLY A 276 9.09 -20.64 20.12
N LYS A 277 8.76 -19.34 20.08
CA LYS A 277 7.88 -18.69 21.06
C LYS A 277 6.45 -18.60 20.52
N ARG A 278 5.52 -18.25 21.41
CA ARG A 278 4.12 -17.95 21.06
C ARG A 278 4.08 -16.84 20.00
N ARG A 279 3.20 -16.98 19.02
CA ARG A 279 3.00 -16.00 17.94
C ARG A 279 2.76 -14.60 18.54
N PRO A 280 3.51 -13.56 18.13
CA PRO A 280 3.51 -12.24 18.77
C PRO A 280 2.11 -11.64 18.95
N TRP A 281 1.30 -11.68 17.90
CA TRP A 281 -0.04 -11.08 17.90
C TRP A 281 -1.03 -11.76 18.83
N LYS A 282 -0.72 -12.92 19.39
CA LYS A 282 -1.53 -13.53 20.44
C LYS A 282 -1.49 -12.79 21.76
N LYS A 283 -0.53 -11.86 21.94
CA LYS A 283 -0.47 -10.97 23.10
C LYS A 283 -1.52 -9.86 23.05
N LEU A 284 -2.17 -9.64 21.89
CA LEU A 284 -3.31 -8.73 21.78
C LEU A 284 -4.50 -9.12 22.69
N LEU A 285 -4.59 -10.41 23.04
CA LEU A 285 -5.58 -10.91 24.01
C LEU A 285 -5.26 -10.46 25.44
N ASP A 286 -4.02 -10.07 25.71
CA ASP A 286 -3.53 -9.67 27.03
C ASP A 286 -3.50 -8.13 27.13
N SER A 287 -3.06 -7.43 26.07
CA SER A 287 -3.08 -5.97 25.95
C SER A 287 -3.25 -5.55 24.48
N PRO A 288 -4.15 -4.59 24.18
CA PRO A 288 -4.34 -4.06 22.82
C PRO A 288 -3.06 -3.48 22.19
N GLU A 289 -2.14 -3.00 23.00
CA GLU A 289 -0.90 -2.35 22.59
C GLU A 289 0.27 -3.32 22.44
N ALA A 290 0.08 -4.62 22.71
CA ALA A 290 1.18 -5.57 22.84
C ALA A 290 2.04 -5.79 21.58
N ASN A 291 1.57 -5.35 20.41
CA ASN A 291 2.32 -5.38 19.16
C ASN A 291 2.82 -4.00 18.71
N ASN A 292 2.48 -2.93 19.43
CA ASN A 292 2.79 -1.57 19.01
C ASN A 292 4.30 -1.38 18.97
N ILE A 293 4.77 -0.85 17.85
CA ILE A 293 6.12 -0.31 17.70
C ILE A 293 5.97 1.20 17.89
N SER A 294 6.76 1.77 18.79
CA SER A 294 6.78 3.21 19.03
C SER A 294 7.50 3.96 17.91
N GLU A 295 7.23 5.26 17.80
CA GLU A 295 7.99 6.14 16.90
C GLU A 295 9.48 6.10 17.26
N ASP A 296 9.84 6.19 18.54
CA ASP A 296 11.22 6.10 19.02
C ASP A 296 11.94 4.82 18.59
N GLU A 297 11.26 3.67 18.66
CA GLU A 297 11.82 2.40 18.19
C GLU A 297 12.05 2.41 16.67
N MET A 298 11.13 2.98 15.90
CA MET A 298 11.29 3.11 14.44
C MET A 298 12.40 4.12 14.08
N ASN A 299 12.48 5.26 14.76
CA ASN A 299 13.49 6.29 14.52
C ASN A 299 14.91 5.75 14.72
N LYS A 300 15.15 4.94 15.77
CA LYS A 300 16.43 4.26 15.99
C LYS A 300 16.88 3.37 14.82
N ILE A 301 15.94 2.89 14.01
CA ILE A 301 16.21 2.04 12.85
C ILE A 301 16.36 2.87 11.58
N ILE A 302 15.55 3.93 11.43
CA ILE A 302 15.45 4.75 10.23
C ILE A 302 16.56 5.80 10.17
N GLU A 303 16.83 6.51 11.26
CA GLU A 303 17.79 7.63 11.31
C GLU A 303 19.17 7.28 10.71
N PRO A 304 19.78 6.11 11.01
CA PRO A 304 21.08 5.76 10.41
C PRO A 304 21.04 5.57 8.89
N GLN A 305 19.85 5.39 8.31
CA GLN A 305 19.63 5.14 6.89
C GLN A 305 19.10 6.38 6.16
N LEU A 306 18.68 7.42 6.88
CA LEU A 306 17.94 8.56 6.35
C LEU A 306 18.73 9.35 5.29
N ALA A 307 20.04 9.53 5.50
CA ALA A 307 20.90 10.24 4.55
C ALA A 307 20.94 9.56 3.17
N GLU A 308 21.07 8.22 3.13
CA GLU A 308 21.05 7.45 1.87
C GLU A 308 19.65 7.48 1.24
N ILE A 309 18.58 7.42 2.05
CA ILE A 309 17.20 7.52 1.55
C ILE A 309 16.97 8.85 0.83
N LEU A 310 17.33 9.97 1.46
CA LEU A 310 17.11 11.31 0.91
C LEU A 310 17.96 11.55 -0.34
N LYS A 311 19.23 11.12 -0.33
CA LYS A 311 20.12 11.19 -1.49
C LYS A 311 19.54 10.47 -2.70
N GLU A 312 19.01 9.26 -2.52
CA GLU A 312 18.44 8.47 -3.62
C GLU A 312 17.09 9.00 -4.09
N GLN A 313 16.32 9.61 -3.20
CA GLN A 313 15.11 10.35 -3.56
C GLN A 313 15.44 11.57 -4.43
N GLU A 314 16.40 12.39 -4.04
CA GLU A 314 16.85 13.56 -4.83
C GLU A 314 17.37 13.14 -6.20
N ASN A 315 18.24 12.12 -6.27
CA ASN A 315 18.71 11.57 -7.53
C ASN A 315 17.55 11.09 -8.42
N ARG A 316 16.55 10.42 -7.85
CA ARG A 316 15.37 9.98 -8.60
C ARG A 316 14.61 11.15 -9.21
N GLU A 317 14.43 12.24 -8.48
CA GLU A 317 13.70 13.41 -8.95
C GLU A 317 14.40 14.08 -10.12
N LEU A 318 15.71 14.28 -10.02
CA LEU A 318 16.55 14.79 -11.12
C LEU A 318 16.45 13.88 -12.35
N VAL A 319 16.53 12.56 -12.15
CA VAL A 319 16.46 11.58 -13.24
C VAL A 319 15.09 11.57 -13.91
N ILE A 320 14.00 11.69 -13.16
CA ILE A 320 12.64 11.75 -13.72
C ILE A 320 12.49 13.01 -14.59
N GLN A 321 12.92 14.16 -14.10
CA GLN A 321 12.89 15.42 -14.86
C GLN A 321 13.69 15.30 -16.17
N GLN A 322 14.90 14.73 -16.11
CA GLN A 322 15.71 14.49 -17.31
C GLN A 322 15.02 13.55 -18.29
N VAL A 323 14.41 12.45 -17.82
CA VAL A 323 13.68 11.51 -18.68
C VAL A 323 12.47 12.16 -19.34
N GLU A 324 11.76 13.04 -18.63
CA GLU A 324 10.63 13.79 -19.18
C GLU A 324 11.07 14.80 -20.25
N GLN A 325 12.17 15.53 -20.01
CA GLN A 325 12.78 16.42 -20.99
C GLN A 325 13.25 15.65 -22.24
N GLU A 326 13.93 14.51 -22.06
CA GLU A 326 14.35 13.62 -23.16
C GLU A 326 13.16 13.12 -23.99
N LYS A 327 12.04 12.77 -23.33
CA LYS A 327 10.81 12.35 -24.01
C LYS A 327 10.18 13.50 -24.81
N LYS A 328 10.13 14.69 -24.23
CA LYS A 328 9.58 15.89 -24.89
C LYS A 328 10.41 16.27 -26.11
N ALA A 329 11.73 16.37 -25.97
CA ALA A 329 12.63 16.66 -27.09
C ALA A 329 12.53 15.62 -28.23
N LYS A 330 12.38 14.34 -27.90
CA LYS A 330 12.16 13.28 -28.89
C LYS A 330 10.80 13.42 -29.60
N ALA A 331 9.74 13.77 -28.87
CA ALA A 331 8.42 14.01 -29.45
C ALA A 331 8.45 15.21 -30.41
N ASP A 332 9.10 16.31 -30.00
CA ASP A 332 9.22 17.53 -30.82
C ASP A 332 10.03 17.25 -32.11
N SER A 333 11.14 16.51 -32.01
CA SER A 333 11.94 16.09 -33.18
C SER A 333 11.17 15.18 -34.15
N LEU A 334 10.34 14.25 -33.63
CA LEU A 334 9.46 13.41 -34.44
C LEU A 334 8.35 14.20 -35.12
N LEU A 335 7.87 15.29 -34.49
CA LEU A 335 6.87 16.18 -35.07
C LEU A 335 7.46 17.05 -36.19
N ALA A 336 8.66 17.59 -35.97
CA ALA A 336 9.38 18.39 -36.96
C ALA A 336 9.70 17.59 -38.23
N SER A 337 10.25 16.38 -38.08
CA SER A 337 10.57 15.48 -39.23
C SER A 337 9.33 15.06 -40.02
N LYS A 338 8.18 14.84 -39.36
CA LYS A 338 6.90 14.60 -40.07
C LYS A 338 6.42 15.82 -40.84
N THR A 339 6.60 17.01 -40.27
CA THR A 339 6.18 18.27 -40.91
C THR A 339 7.04 18.51 -42.16
N GLU A 340 8.36 18.38 -42.07
CA GLU A 340 9.29 18.48 -43.21
C GLU A 340 9.03 17.44 -44.32
N ALA A 341 8.71 16.20 -43.94
CA ALA A 341 8.34 15.17 -44.91
C ALA A 341 7.01 15.50 -45.61
N SER A 342 6.10 16.22 -44.96
CA SER A 342 4.81 16.63 -45.53
C SER A 342 4.95 17.82 -46.47
N THR A 343 5.86 18.76 -46.17
CA THR A 343 6.15 19.92 -47.04
C THR A 343 6.93 19.56 -48.30
N ASN A 344 7.72 18.49 -48.29
CA ASN A 344 8.49 18.04 -49.45
C ASN A 344 7.71 17.13 -50.43
N ILE A 345 6.43 16.83 -50.15
CA ILE A 345 5.56 16.01 -51.01
C ILE A 345 4.56 16.87 -51.81
N ASN A 346 4.43 18.16 -51.48
CA ASN A 346 3.75 19.17 -52.30
C ASN A 346 4.78 19.96 -53.12
#